data_AF-A0AAD6ZGC7-F1
#
_entry.id   AF-A0AAD6ZGC7-F1
#
_cell.length_a   1.000
_cell.length_b   1.000
_cell.length_c   1.000
_cell.angle_alpha   90.00
_cell.angle_beta   90.00
_cell.angle_gamma   90.00
#
_symmetry.space_group_name_H-M   'P 1'
#
loop_
_entity.id
_entity.type
_entity.pdbx_description
1 polymer ?
#
loop_
_entity_poly.entity_id
_entity_poly.type
_entity_poly.pdbx_seq_one_letter_code
_entity_poly.pdbx_strand_id
1 'polypeptide(L)'
;MSNPSSCTSTPMPSFNPHRVSAATSPAHAINEKDLLAPIDLAPHIPRRQCDNVIFDIGDVLFTWSAETKTTISGSTLRKILRSATWFEYEKGNLGEAECYELVAREFKIQASEVAAAFQGARDSLTASPEMTALLHELKKSGARMYAMSNISAPDWEVLRHKGKREDWDLFEDVFTSAAAHERKPNLGYFRQVLSATGIDPERTAFVDDKLENVLTARSLGLKGIVFSKFEEVERQLKAMFRDPIAAAEQWLKLNAKQMKSETNTGVVLEENFAQLLILEATGDPSLVDYIEYPRLSNFFKDGGVLTTASFPYDQDTSSIALSVAPHFDEATKQSVMDEILTYRNQDKIATTYFDRGRPRIDPIVGTNVMTFFHINGRGEELSDTLDWVYDVLKHQAYADGTLYYYGPDPFFYFLSRLIAVSPAVRERFGPLFVSRITKLFGSAGDALALSMRIIAAAVVGLCDTVDHERLLSMQEVDGSWPVGWVYKYGAVDILIGNKGLTTALGMRALREVETLRADSSYGIL
;
A
#
# COMPACT_ATOMS: atom_id res chain seq x y z
N MET A 1 -21.78 37.02 -65.89
CA MET A 1 -21.23 36.05 -66.85
C MET A 1 -20.27 35.13 -66.11
N SER A 2 -20.48 33.82 -66.30
CA SER A 2 -19.53 32.70 -66.19
C SER A 2 -18.90 32.32 -64.83
N ASN A 3 -19.19 31.05 -64.50
CA ASN A 3 -18.88 30.18 -63.36
C ASN A 3 -17.41 30.04 -62.87
N PRO A 4 -17.25 29.47 -61.64
CA PRO A 4 -15.98 29.28 -60.94
C PRO A 4 -15.36 27.88 -61.15
N SER A 5 -14.06 27.74 -60.86
CA SER A 5 -13.31 26.49 -60.96
C SER A 5 -12.70 26.03 -59.61
N SER A 6 -13.21 24.88 -59.17
CA SER A 6 -12.56 23.74 -58.48
C SER A 6 -11.78 23.95 -57.16
N CYS A 7 -12.43 23.58 -56.06
CA CYS A 7 -11.81 23.02 -54.86
C CYS A 7 -11.59 21.51 -55.03
N THR A 8 -10.38 21.02 -54.74
CA THR A 8 -10.03 19.60 -54.65
C THR A 8 -10.26 19.09 -53.22
N SER A 9 -11.21 18.17 -53.05
CA SER A 9 -11.47 17.43 -51.81
C SER A 9 -10.84 16.03 -51.88
N THR A 10 -9.98 15.72 -50.92
CA THR A 10 -9.43 14.37 -50.68
C THR A 10 -10.50 13.49 -50.01
N PRO A 11 -10.73 12.23 -50.44
CA PRO A 11 -11.75 11.38 -49.83
C PRO A 11 -11.26 10.68 -48.56
N MET A 12 -12.12 10.64 -47.54
CA MET A 12 -12.00 9.81 -46.34
C MET A 12 -12.16 8.32 -46.68
N PRO A 13 -11.45 7.40 -46.00
CA PRO A 13 -11.61 5.97 -46.24
C PRO A 13 -12.93 5.44 -45.66
N SER A 14 -13.65 4.68 -46.49
CA SER A 14 -14.93 4.04 -46.18
C SER A 14 -14.78 2.88 -45.19
N PHE A 15 -15.56 2.91 -44.12
CA PHE A 15 -15.76 1.80 -43.18
C PHE A 15 -16.51 0.65 -43.87
N ASN A 16 -15.96 -0.57 -43.84
CA ASN A 16 -16.61 -1.78 -44.36
C ASN A 16 -17.10 -2.64 -43.17
N PRO A 17 -18.42 -2.85 -42.97
CA PRO A 17 -18.97 -3.42 -41.73
C PRO A 17 -19.04 -4.95 -41.69
N HIS A 18 -18.28 -5.68 -42.52
CA HIS A 18 -18.30 -7.15 -42.53
C HIS A 18 -16.91 -7.77 -42.43
N ARG A 19 -16.32 -7.73 -41.22
CA ARG A 19 -15.28 -8.69 -40.79
C ARG A 19 -15.12 -8.67 -39.27
N VAL A 20 -16.09 -9.23 -38.55
CA VAL A 20 -15.86 -9.72 -37.18
C VAL A 20 -15.77 -11.23 -37.29
N SER A 21 -14.54 -11.71 -37.44
CA SER A 21 -14.20 -13.12 -37.31
C SER A 21 -14.28 -13.49 -35.83
N ALA A 22 -15.18 -14.40 -35.48
CA ALA A 22 -15.23 -15.02 -34.18
C ALA A 22 -13.90 -15.77 -33.93
N ALA A 23 -13.05 -15.20 -33.09
CA ALA A 23 -11.94 -15.90 -32.47
C ALA A 23 -12.31 -16.10 -31.00
N THR A 24 -13.09 -17.14 -30.72
CA THR A 24 -13.20 -17.72 -29.39
C THR A 24 -11.85 -18.35 -29.05
N SER A 25 -11.02 -17.62 -28.31
CA SER A 25 -9.85 -18.22 -27.67
C SER A 25 -10.37 -19.16 -26.57
N PRO A 26 -9.87 -20.40 -26.46
CA PRO A 26 -10.35 -21.32 -25.44
C PRO A 26 -9.90 -20.79 -24.09
N ALA A 27 -10.86 -20.47 -23.23
CA ALA A 27 -10.62 -20.28 -21.81
C ALA A 27 -9.76 -21.45 -21.33
N HIS A 28 -8.57 -21.15 -20.82
CA HIS A 28 -7.78 -22.16 -20.10
C HIS A 28 -8.67 -22.69 -18.98
N ALA A 29 -9.08 -23.94 -19.10
CA ALA A 29 -9.76 -24.66 -18.03
C ALA A 29 -8.78 -24.73 -16.86
N ILE A 30 -8.99 -23.87 -15.87
CA ILE A 30 -8.31 -23.95 -14.59
C ILE A 30 -8.79 -25.27 -13.97
N ASN A 31 -7.85 -26.18 -13.72
CA ASN A 31 -8.12 -27.47 -13.13
C ASN A 31 -8.68 -27.28 -11.72
N GLU A 32 -9.82 -27.91 -11.40
CA GLU A 32 -10.54 -27.74 -10.13
C GLU A 32 -9.68 -28.10 -8.90
N LYS A 33 -8.61 -28.90 -9.08
CA LYS A 33 -7.65 -29.25 -8.03
C LYS A 33 -6.61 -28.15 -7.72
N ASP A 34 -6.47 -27.13 -8.57
CA ASP A 34 -5.44 -26.09 -8.43
C ASP A 34 -5.94 -24.83 -7.70
N LEU A 35 -7.24 -24.74 -7.38
CA LEU A 35 -7.85 -23.55 -6.76
C LEU A 35 -7.55 -23.41 -5.24
N LEU A 36 -6.97 -24.46 -4.63
CA LEU A 36 -6.47 -24.46 -3.24
C LEU A 36 -5.03 -24.99 -3.14
N ALA A 37 -4.35 -25.25 -4.27
CA ALA A 37 -2.92 -25.49 -4.24
C ALA A 37 -2.23 -24.23 -3.69
N PRO A 38 -1.10 -24.33 -2.95
CA PRO A 38 -0.30 -23.16 -2.64
C PRO A 38 -0.08 -22.40 -3.94
N ILE A 39 -0.57 -21.15 -3.98
CA ILE A 39 -0.51 -20.31 -5.17
C ILE A 39 0.95 -20.33 -5.61
N ASP A 40 1.22 -20.81 -6.82
CA ASP A 40 2.54 -20.71 -7.43
C ASP A 40 2.74 -19.24 -7.76
N LEU A 41 3.11 -18.48 -6.73
CA LEU A 41 3.28 -17.05 -6.80
C LEU A 41 4.43 -16.81 -7.77
N ALA A 42 4.10 -16.19 -8.90
CA ALA A 42 5.11 -15.73 -9.84
C ALA A 42 6.23 -15.00 -9.08
N PRO A 43 7.51 -15.18 -9.46
CA PRO A 43 8.63 -14.65 -8.71
C PRO A 43 8.45 -13.15 -8.47
N HIS A 44 8.46 -12.76 -7.19
CA HIS A 44 8.31 -11.37 -6.76
C HIS A 44 9.40 -10.51 -7.41
N ILE A 45 8.98 -9.50 -8.18
CA ILE A 45 9.90 -8.48 -8.69
C ILE A 45 9.89 -7.35 -7.65
N PRO A 46 11.02 -7.04 -6.99
CA PRO A 46 11.04 -6.00 -5.98
C PRO A 46 10.51 -4.67 -6.52
N ARG A 47 9.38 -4.20 -5.98
CA ARG A 47 8.73 -2.96 -6.40
C ARG A 47 8.61 -2.00 -5.22
N ARG A 48 9.66 -1.19 -5.08
CA ARG A 48 9.61 0.05 -4.28
C ARG A 48 8.73 1.09 -4.98
N GLN A 49 8.17 2.01 -4.20
CA GLN A 49 7.34 3.10 -4.74
C GLN A 49 8.16 4.15 -5.51
N CYS A 50 9.40 4.39 -5.08
CA CYS A 50 10.31 5.35 -5.70
C CYS A 50 11.66 4.69 -6.01
N ASP A 51 12.24 5.02 -7.16
CA ASP A 51 13.63 4.65 -7.49
C ASP A 51 14.62 5.77 -7.29
N ASN A 52 14.11 7.00 -7.37
CA ASN A 52 14.92 8.21 -7.41
C ASN A 52 14.49 9.18 -6.32
N VAL A 53 15.42 9.95 -5.79
CA VAL A 53 15.12 11.06 -4.89
C VAL A 53 15.96 12.28 -5.26
N ILE A 54 15.31 13.44 -5.25
CA ILE A 54 15.94 14.76 -5.40
C ILE A 54 15.86 15.48 -4.06
N PHE A 55 16.99 15.92 -3.52
CA PHE A 55 17.08 16.68 -2.27
C PHE A 55 17.42 18.15 -2.53
N ASP A 56 16.79 19.08 -1.81
CA ASP A 56 17.42 20.38 -1.58
C ASP A 56 18.68 20.23 -0.72
N ILE A 57 19.54 21.24 -0.77
CA ILE A 57 20.80 21.29 -0.01
C ILE A 57 20.62 22.13 1.25
N GLY A 58 20.21 23.39 1.11
CA GLY A 58 20.07 24.33 2.24
C GLY A 58 18.90 23.96 3.13
N ASP A 59 19.12 23.96 4.45
CA ASP A 59 18.13 23.62 5.49
C ASP A 59 17.53 22.19 5.38
N VAL A 60 18.11 21.36 4.50
CA VAL A 60 17.82 19.92 4.36
C VAL A 60 19.08 19.10 4.63
N LEU A 61 20.09 19.19 3.74
CA LEU A 61 21.36 18.46 3.88
C LEU A 61 22.38 19.23 4.72
N PHE A 62 22.35 20.56 4.65
CA PHE A 62 23.23 21.46 5.37
C PHE A 62 22.41 22.49 6.15
N THR A 63 22.85 22.79 7.36
CA THR A 63 22.29 23.87 8.17
C THR A 63 23.26 25.06 8.20
N TRP A 64 22.72 26.25 8.42
CA TRP A 64 23.47 27.49 8.51
C TRP A 64 22.84 28.44 9.55
N SER A 65 23.63 29.40 10.03
CA SER A 65 23.19 30.40 10.99
C SER A 65 22.95 31.75 10.31
N ALA A 66 21.73 32.27 10.48
CA ALA A 66 21.43 33.65 10.14
C ALA A 66 21.93 34.65 11.19
N GLU A 67 22.29 34.17 12.39
CA GLU A 67 22.94 34.98 13.42
C GLU A 67 24.44 35.04 13.12
N THR A 68 24.89 36.22 12.72
CA THR A 68 26.27 36.50 12.31
C THR A 68 26.89 37.52 13.26
N LYS A 69 28.19 37.81 13.11
CA LYS A 69 28.88 38.83 13.93
C LYS A 69 28.65 40.27 13.44
N THR A 70 27.75 40.48 12.49
CA THR A 70 27.52 41.77 11.83
C THR A 70 26.34 42.53 12.45
N THR A 71 26.12 43.77 12.00
CA THR A 71 24.96 44.57 12.38
C THR A 71 23.65 44.12 11.71
N ILE A 72 23.73 43.24 10.70
CA ILE A 72 22.57 42.71 9.99
C ILE A 72 21.92 41.63 10.85
N SER A 73 20.67 41.87 11.28
CA SER A 73 19.88 40.87 12.01
C SER A 73 19.61 39.64 11.14
N GLY A 74 19.48 38.46 11.76
CA GLY A 74 19.10 37.24 11.04
C GLY A 74 17.74 37.34 10.33
N SER A 75 16.84 38.21 10.78
CA SER A 75 15.59 38.51 10.08
C SER A 75 15.81 39.33 8.79
N THR A 76 16.76 40.26 8.79
CA THR A 76 17.12 41.05 7.61
C THR A 76 17.86 40.19 6.60
N LEU A 77 18.79 39.35 7.04
CA LEU A 77 19.51 38.41 6.17
C LEU A 77 18.55 37.47 5.43
N ARG A 78 17.54 36.93 6.13
CA ARG A 78 16.48 36.12 5.50
C ARG A 78 15.59 36.91 4.53
N LYS A 79 15.38 38.21 4.75
CA LYS A 79 14.66 39.06 3.78
C LYS A 79 15.50 39.29 2.53
N ILE A 80 16.81 39.46 2.66
CA ILE A 80 17.74 39.57 1.52
C ILE A 80 17.65 38.31 0.66
N LEU A 81 17.71 37.12 1.25
CA LEU A 81 17.56 35.83 0.55
C LEU A 81 16.23 35.67 -0.22
N ARG A 82 15.22 36.50 0.09
CA ARG A 82 13.89 36.50 -0.57
C ARG A 82 13.70 37.66 -1.55
N SER A 83 14.72 38.50 -1.74
CA SER A 83 14.67 39.65 -2.65
C SER A 83 14.84 39.23 -4.11
N ALA A 84 14.25 40.01 -5.02
CA ALA A 84 14.43 39.80 -6.45
C ALA A 84 15.92 39.90 -6.86
N THR A 85 16.65 40.83 -6.25
CA THR A 85 18.10 40.98 -6.43
C THR A 85 18.84 39.68 -6.11
N TRP A 86 18.53 39.06 -4.98
CA TRP A 86 19.15 37.79 -4.60
C TRP A 86 18.76 36.64 -5.53
N PHE A 87 17.52 36.61 -6.02
CA PHE A 87 17.09 35.59 -6.99
C PHE A 87 17.87 35.66 -8.30
N GLU A 88 18.20 36.86 -8.80
CA GLU A 88 19.06 37.01 -9.99
C GLU A 88 20.51 36.56 -9.71
N TYR A 89 21.01 36.80 -8.50
CA TYR A 89 22.32 36.29 -8.06
C TYR A 89 22.35 34.76 -7.96
N GLU A 90 21.33 34.14 -7.37
CA GLU A 90 21.17 32.67 -7.32
C GLU A 90 21.08 32.05 -8.72
N LYS A 91 20.51 32.75 -9.71
CA LYS A 91 20.49 32.31 -11.12
C LYS A 91 21.80 32.58 -11.87
N GLY A 92 22.80 33.18 -11.24
CA GLY A 92 24.07 33.51 -11.89
C GLY A 92 23.97 34.68 -12.88
N ASN A 93 22.92 35.48 -12.82
CA ASN A 93 22.73 36.66 -13.68
C ASN A 93 23.42 37.92 -13.14
N LEU A 94 23.83 37.89 -11.86
CA LEU A 94 24.59 38.95 -11.20
C LEU A 94 25.90 38.39 -10.65
N GLY A 95 26.96 39.20 -10.68
CA GLY A 95 28.17 38.92 -9.91
C GLY A 95 27.96 39.17 -8.41
N GLU A 96 28.78 38.55 -7.55
CA GLU A 96 28.65 38.69 -6.09
C GLU A 96 28.75 40.15 -5.63
N ALA A 97 29.79 40.87 -6.06
CA ALA A 97 29.99 42.26 -5.68
C ALA A 97 28.84 43.16 -6.15
N GLU A 98 28.31 42.91 -7.35
CA GLU A 98 27.16 43.64 -7.88
C GLU A 98 25.89 43.36 -7.08
N CYS A 99 25.62 42.09 -6.75
CA CYS A 99 24.50 41.69 -5.90
C CYS A 99 24.56 42.40 -4.55
N TYR A 100 25.72 42.38 -3.87
CA TYR A 100 25.86 43.01 -2.56
C TYR A 100 25.67 44.53 -2.59
N GLU A 101 26.10 45.21 -3.65
CA GLU A 101 25.85 46.64 -3.86
C GLU A 101 24.35 46.95 -4.09
N LEU A 102 23.65 46.11 -4.87
CA LEU A 102 22.21 46.29 -5.10
C LEU A 102 21.39 46.01 -3.83
N VAL A 103 21.72 44.93 -3.11
CA VAL A 103 21.12 44.60 -1.81
C VAL A 103 21.39 45.71 -0.80
N ALA A 104 22.62 46.24 -0.74
CA ALA A 104 22.98 47.35 0.13
C ALA A 104 22.08 48.57 -0.07
N ARG A 105 21.82 48.93 -1.34
CA ARG A 105 20.90 50.03 -1.69
C ARG A 105 19.45 49.71 -1.34
N GLU A 106 18.98 48.51 -1.66
CA GLU A 106 17.60 48.06 -1.42
C GLU A 106 17.26 48.06 0.07
N PHE A 107 18.16 47.54 0.91
CA PHE A 107 17.95 47.38 2.35
C PHE A 107 18.54 48.53 3.19
N LYS A 108 19.16 49.53 2.57
CA LYS A 108 19.82 50.69 3.22
C LYS A 108 20.89 50.27 4.24
N ILE A 109 21.74 49.35 3.83
CA ILE A 109 22.86 48.80 4.62
C ILE A 109 24.16 48.94 3.84
N GLN A 110 25.32 48.81 4.50
CA GLN A 110 26.61 48.89 3.82
C GLN A 110 26.92 47.57 3.10
N ALA A 111 27.40 47.62 1.84
CA ALA A 111 27.77 46.42 1.08
C ALA A 111 28.84 45.56 1.80
N SER A 112 29.75 46.20 2.54
CA SER A 112 30.74 45.50 3.39
C SER A 112 30.10 44.70 4.53
N GLU A 113 29.00 45.20 5.11
CA GLU A 113 28.25 44.47 6.14
C GLU A 113 27.48 43.29 5.51
N VAL A 114 26.93 43.46 4.31
CA VAL A 114 26.29 42.36 3.55
C VAL A 114 27.30 41.25 3.29
N ALA A 115 28.47 41.60 2.75
CA ALA A 115 29.54 40.65 2.48
C ALA A 115 30.00 39.92 3.76
N ALA A 116 30.20 40.65 4.86
CA ALA A 116 30.58 40.07 6.14
C ALA A 116 29.50 39.14 6.72
N ALA A 117 28.22 39.46 6.53
CA ALA A 117 27.11 38.64 7.01
C ALA A 117 27.03 37.33 6.23
N PHE A 118 27.10 37.38 4.90
CA PHE A 118 27.11 36.16 4.09
C PHE A 118 28.39 35.34 4.25
N GLN A 119 29.53 35.96 4.53
CA GLN A 119 30.72 35.23 4.95
C GLN A 119 30.50 34.51 6.29
N GLY A 120 29.88 35.16 7.28
CA GLY A 120 29.51 34.51 8.54
C GLY A 120 28.54 33.35 8.35
N ALA A 121 27.57 33.50 7.45
CA ALA A 121 26.65 32.42 7.08
C ALA A 121 27.40 31.23 6.44
N ARG A 122 28.29 31.50 5.47
CA ARG A 122 29.18 30.51 4.88
C ARG A 122 29.99 29.78 5.94
N ASP A 123 30.59 30.52 6.88
CA ASP A 123 31.43 29.96 7.94
C ASP A 123 30.65 28.99 8.85
N SER A 124 29.36 29.25 9.06
CA SER A 124 28.48 28.42 9.89
C SER A 124 27.95 27.14 9.24
N LEU A 125 28.13 26.97 7.91
CA LEU A 125 27.63 25.81 7.18
C LEU A 125 28.11 24.49 7.78
N THR A 126 27.16 23.63 8.13
CA THR A 126 27.42 22.31 8.74
C THR A 126 26.53 21.26 8.10
N ALA A 127 27.12 20.14 7.65
CA ALA A 127 26.37 19.00 7.14
C ALA A 127 25.55 18.34 8.27
N SER A 128 24.34 17.90 7.97
CA SER A 128 23.50 17.14 8.91
C SER A 128 23.96 15.68 8.98
N PRO A 129 24.50 15.20 10.12
CA PRO A 129 24.99 13.83 10.23
C PRO A 129 23.88 12.78 10.05
N GLU A 130 22.66 13.09 10.50
CA GLU A 130 21.48 12.23 10.40
C GLU A 130 21.05 12.08 8.95
N MET A 131 21.05 13.17 8.18
CA MET A 131 20.77 13.11 6.74
C MET A 131 21.85 12.35 5.99
N THR A 132 23.13 12.57 6.30
CA THR A 132 24.23 11.79 5.69
C THR A 132 24.06 10.29 5.93
N ALA A 133 23.70 9.87 7.15
CA ALA A 133 23.42 8.48 7.46
C ALA A 133 22.25 7.93 6.63
N LEU A 134 21.15 8.69 6.52
CA LEU A 134 19.99 8.33 5.69
C LEU A 134 20.35 8.19 4.20
N LEU A 135 21.16 9.10 3.64
CA LEU A 135 21.61 9.02 2.25
C LEU A 135 22.40 7.72 2.00
N HIS A 136 23.26 7.31 2.93
CA HIS A 136 23.96 6.03 2.81
C HIS A 136 23.03 4.83 2.88
N GLU A 137 21.99 4.85 3.71
CA GLU A 137 20.96 3.80 3.75
C GLU A 137 20.18 3.72 2.44
N LEU A 138 19.76 4.86 1.89
CA LEU A 138 19.07 4.93 0.60
C LEU A 138 19.98 4.45 -0.55
N LYS A 139 21.28 4.78 -0.52
CA LYS A 139 22.22 4.25 -1.52
C LYS A 139 22.31 2.73 -1.46
N LYS A 140 22.31 2.13 -0.25
CA LYS A 140 22.35 0.67 -0.05
C LYS A 140 21.07 -0.01 -0.53
N SER A 141 19.91 0.66 -0.48
CA SER A 141 18.66 0.16 -1.09
C SER A 141 18.60 0.36 -2.60
N GLY A 142 19.68 0.85 -3.21
CA GLY A 142 19.79 1.08 -4.66
C GLY A 142 19.09 2.34 -5.14
N ALA A 143 18.85 3.32 -4.26
CA ALA A 143 18.26 4.60 -4.66
C ALA A 143 19.24 5.40 -5.54
N ARG A 144 18.69 6.01 -6.59
CA ARG A 144 19.39 7.03 -7.39
C ARG A 144 19.14 8.39 -6.76
N MET A 145 20.18 9.14 -6.45
CA MET A 145 20.07 10.38 -5.68
C MET A 145 20.57 11.56 -6.49
N TYR A 146 19.86 12.69 -6.39
CA TYR A 146 20.21 13.95 -7.02
C TYR A 146 20.06 15.08 -5.99
N ALA A 147 20.79 16.17 -6.20
CA ALA A 147 20.56 17.41 -5.45
C ALA A 147 20.08 18.52 -6.37
N MET A 148 19.18 19.36 -5.89
CA MET A 148 18.61 20.48 -6.65
C MET A 148 18.44 21.68 -5.73
N SER A 149 19.30 22.70 -5.88
CA SER A 149 19.33 23.83 -4.95
C SER A 149 19.29 25.19 -5.65
N ASN A 150 18.68 26.15 -4.96
CA ASN A 150 18.82 27.57 -5.28
C ASN A 150 20.07 28.07 -4.56
N ILE A 151 21.17 28.20 -5.29
CA ILE A 151 22.47 28.55 -4.75
C ILE A 151 23.30 29.26 -5.81
N SER A 152 24.00 30.31 -5.40
CA SER A 152 24.92 31.06 -6.27
C SER A 152 26.18 30.22 -6.58
N ALA A 153 26.88 30.53 -7.67
CA ALA A 153 28.12 29.82 -8.01
C ALA A 153 29.21 29.97 -6.91
N PRO A 154 29.45 31.16 -6.32
CA PRO A 154 30.40 31.29 -5.21
C PRO A 154 30.01 30.47 -3.97
N ASP A 155 28.73 30.48 -3.59
CA ASP A 155 28.27 29.73 -2.41
C ASP A 155 28.36 28.22 -2.63
N TRP A 156 28.06 27.76 -3.85
CA TRP A 156 28.23 26.35 -4.23
C TRP A 156 29.69 25.90 -4.13
N GLU A 157 30.64 26.73 -4.54
CA GLU A 157 32.07 26.39 -4.44
C GLU A 157 32.50 26.22 -2.98
N VAL A 158 32.08 27.14 -2.11
CA VAL A 158 32.35 27.05 -0.66
C VAL A 158 31.72 25.79 -0.07
N LEU A 159 30.46 25.52 -0.41
CA LEU A 159 29.72 24.39 0.13
C LEU A 159 30.33 23.05 -0.33
N ARG A 160 30.75 22.94 -1.59
CA ARG A 160 31.40 21.74 -2.13
C ARG A 160 32.72 21.44 -1.44
N HIS A 161 33.49 22.46 -1.06
CA HIS A 161 34.74 22.30 -0.31
C HIS A 161 34.55 21.99 1.18
N LYS A 162 33.44 22.44 1.77
CA LYS A 162 33.10 22.16 3.17
C LYS A 162 32.50 20.77 3.38
N GLY A 163 31.73 20.28 2.41
CA GLY A 163 31.26 18.89 2.41
C GLY A 163 32.40 17.90 2.17
N LYS A 164 32.25 16.67 2.65
CA LYS A 164 33.19 15.60 2.31
C LYS A 164 32.94 15.17 0.87
N ARG A 165 34.02 14.93 0.11
CA ARG A 165 33.91 14.45 -1.28
C ARG A 165 33.05 13.18 -1.39
N GLU A 166 33.25 12.25 -0.46
CA GLU A 166 32.51 10.99 -0.36
C GLU A 166 30.99 11.16 -0.18
N ASP A 167 30.54 12.27 0.44
CA ASP A 167 29.10 12.56 0.57
C ASP A 167 28.52 13.04 -0.76
N TRP A 168 29.29 13.79 -1.56
CA TRP A 168 28.87 14.24 -2.89
C TRP A 168 28.83 13.08 -3.90
N ASP A 169 29.73 12.11 -3.76
CA ASP A 169 29.77 10.90 -4.61
C ASP A 169 28.53 9.99 -4.42
N LEU A 170 27.68 10.25 -3.42
CA LEU A 170 26.40 9.58 -3.26
C LEU A 170 25.39 9.99 -4.35
N PHE A 171 25.47 11.23 -4.80
CA PHE A 171 24.61 11.83 -5.82
C PHE A 171 25.13 11.51 -7.22
N GLU A 172 24.21 11.18 -8.13
CA GLU A 172 24.53 11.02 -9.56
C GLU A 172 24.78 12.37 -10.22
N ASP A 173 24.05 13.41 -9.79
CA ASP A 173 24.26 14.78 -10.26
C ASP A 173 23.76 15.81 -9.22
N VAL A 174 24.28 17.03 -9.32
CA VAL A 174 23.92 18.18 -8.49
C VAL A 174 23.55 19.37 -9.38
N PHE A 175 22.27 19.72 -9.35
CA PHE A 175 21.71 20.84 -10.10
C PHE A 175 21.71 22.11 -9.23
N THR A 176 22.43 23.14 -9.68
CA THR A 176 22.45 24.46 -9.03
C THR A 176 21.75 25.49 -9.90
N SER A 177 21.00 26.40 -9.27
CA SER A 177 20.28 27.45 -9.99
C SER A 177 21.20 28.35 -10.82
N ALA A 178 22.43 28.56 -10.34
CA ALA A 178 23.41 29.38 -11.04
C ALA A 178 23.85 28.75 -12.37
N ALA A 179 24.05 27.43 -12.40
CA ALA A 179 24.40 26.71 -13.63
C ALA A 179 23.20 26.58 -14.59
N ALA A 180 21.99 26.49 -14.04
CA ALA A 180 20.75 26.37 -14.80
C ALA A 180 20.22 27.70 -15.36
N HIS A 181 20.72 28.84 -14.87
CA HIS A 181 20.14 30.17 -15.09
C HIS A 181 18.64 30.25 -14.76
N GLU A 182 18.19 29.41 -13.83
CA GLU A 182 16.79 29.23 -13.46
C GLU A 182 16.71 28.70 -12.02
N ARG A 183 15.60 28.90 -11.32
CA ARG A 183 15.49 28.57 -9.89
C ARG A 183 14.17 27.92 -9.52
N LYS A 184 14.14 27.23 -8.37
CA LYS A 184 12.88 26.80 -7.73
C LYS A 184 12.15 28.06 -7.21
N PRO A 185 10.81 28.13 -7.28
CA PRO A 185 9.85 27.10 -7.70
C PRO A 185 9.48 27.15 -9.20
N ASN A 186 10.31 27.70 -10.10
CA ASN A 186 9.92 27.82 -11.50
C ASN A 186 9.86 26.45 -12.18
N LEU A 187 8.74 26.16 -12.86
CA LEU A 187 8.53 24.92 -13.61
C LEU A 187 9.63 24.64 -14.63
N GLY A 188 10.24 25.69 -15.18
CA GLY A 188 11.38 25.59 -16.10
C GLY A 188 12.54 24.82 -15.49
N TYR A 189 12.89 25.07 -14.23
CA TYR A 189 14.02 24.40 -13.59
C TYR A 189 13.75 22.91 -13.40
N PHE A 190 12.58 22.56 -12.87
CA PHE A 190 12.20 21.16 -12.66
C PHE A 190 12.18 20.38 -13.97
N ARG A 191 11.65 20.96 -15.05
CA ARG A 191 11.65 20.32 -16.38
C ARG A 191 13.05 20.10 -16.94
N GLN A 192 13.97 21.05 -16.72
CA GLN A 192 15.38 20.87 -17.11
C GLN A 192 16.00 19.69 -16.36
N VAL A 193 15.81 19.60 -15.03
CA VAL A 193 16.33 18.49 -14.20
C VAL A 193 15.74 17.14 -14.64
N LEU A 194 14.43 17.06 -14.82
CA LEU A 194 13.77 15.82 -15.28
C LEU A 194 14.26 15.42 -16.68
N SER A 195 14.43 16.37 -17.60
CA SER A 195 14.94 16.10 -18.95
C SER A 195 16.41 15.68 -18.95
N ALA A 196 17.25 16.23 -18.08
CA ALA A 196 18.66 15.90 -17.99
C ALA A 196 18.90 14.50 -17.40
N THR A 197 18.06 14.11 -16.44
CA THR A 197 18.20 12.84 -15.70
C THR A 197 17.43 11.67 -16.33
N GLY A 198 16.37 11.95 -17.09
CA GLY A 198 15.50 10.94 -17.70
C GLY A 198 14.72 10.10 -16.69
N ILE A 199 14.61 10.55 -15.44
CA ILE A 199 13.87 9.84 -14.38
C ILE A 199 12.35 10.01 -14.54
N ASP A 200 11.62 8.98 -14.15
CA ASP A 200 10.16 9.00 -14.09
C ASP A 200 9.68 9.80 -12.86
N PRO A 201 8.93 10.91 -13.03
CA PRO A 201 8.43 11.70 -11.92
C PRO A 201 7.58 10.90 -10.94
N GLU A 202 6.74 9.96 -11.41
CA GLU A 202 5.84 9.19 -10.54
C GLU A 202 6.59 8.23 -9.62
N ARG A 203 7.82 7.87 -10.01
CA ARG A 203 8.77 7.04 -9.25
C ARG A 203 9.90 7.85 -8.62
N THR A 204 9.71 9.15 -8.43
CA THR A 204 10.71 10.07 -7.88
C THR A 204 10.20 10.83 -6.67
N ALA A 205 10.91 10.74 -5.55
CA ALA A 205 10.69 11.59 -4.37
C ALA A 205 11.39 12.94 -4.51
N PHE A 206 10.82 13.99 -3.95
CA PHE A 206 11.44 15.32 -3.88
C PHE A 206 11.34 15.87 -2.46
N VAL A 207 12.47 16.27 -1.87
CA VAL A 207 12.54 16.72 -0.47
C VAL A 207 13.08 18.15 -0.41
N ASP A 208 12.31 19.06 0.17
CA ASP A 208 12.64 20.49 0.23
C ASP A 208 11.96 21.14 1.44
N ASP A 209 12.59 22.13 2.07
CA ASP A 209 12.05 22.83 3.25
C ASP A 209 10.90 23.79 2.88
N LYS A 210 10.83 24.23 1.62
CA LYS A 210 9.84 25.22 1.15
C LYS A 210 8.66 24.56 0.47
N LEU A 211 7.46 24.83 1.01
CA LEU A 211 6.20 24.33 0.47
C LEU A 211 5.97 24.70 -1.01
N GLU A 212 6.38 25.89 -1.45
CA GLU A 212 6.24 26.34 -2.85
C GLU A 212 7.04 25.48 -3.84
N ASN A 213 8.23 25.01 -3.44
CA ASN A 213 9.06 24.12 -4.23
C ASN A 213 8.42 22.73 -4.29
N VAL A 214 7.97 22.22 -3.15
CA VAL A 214 7.27 20.92 -3.05
C VAL A 214 5.97 20.92 -3.86
N LEU A 215 5.20 22.01 -3.84
CA LEU A 215 3.97 22.15 -4.62
C LEU A 215 4.26 22.05 -6.12
N THR A 216 5.34 22.70 -6.58
CA THR A 216 5.77 22.63 -7.98
C THR A 216 6.18 21.22 -8.35
N ALA A 217 6.97 20.54 -7.50
CA ALA A 217 7.36 19.16 -7.71
C ALA A 217 6.14 18.23 -7.85
N ARG A 218 5.17 18.35 -6.93
CA ARG A 218 3.92 17.58 -6.97
C ARG A 218 3.10 17.86 -8.23
N SER A 219 3.07 19.10 -8.72
CA SER A 219 2.37 19.45 -9.96
C SER A 219 2.94 18.77 -11.21
N LEU A 220 4.16 18.23 -11.11
CA LEU A 220 4.85 17.50 -12.17
C LEU A 220 4.86 15.98 -11.94
N GLY A 221 4.13 15.47 -10.94
CA GLY A 221 4.02 14.04 -10.64
C GLY A 221 5.02 13.51 -9.60
N LEU A 222 5.96 14.34 -9.12
CA LEU A 222 6.90 13.91 -8.08
C LEU A 222 6.22 13.70 -6.73
N LYS A 223 6.71 12.71 -5.97
CA LYS A 223 6.32 12.48 -4.57
C LYS A 223 7.02 13.50 -3.67
N GLY A 224 6.47 14.72 -3.62
CA GLY A 224 7.03 15.83 -2.86
C GLY A 224 6.80 15.72 -1.35
N ILE A 225 7.86 15.91 -0.55
CA ILE A 225 7.91 15.89 0.91
C ILE A 225 8.41 17.24 1.41
N VAL A 226 7.65 17.90 2.29
CA VAL A 226 8.10 19.12 2.96
C VAL A 226 8.99 18.74 4.13
N PHE A 227 10.25 19.15 4.07
CA PHE A 227 11.19 18.92 5.17
C PHE A 227 10.81 19.79 6.37
N SER A 228 10.46 19.15 7.48
CA SER A 228 10.05 19.84 8.72
C SER A 228 10.70 19.24 9.96
N LYS A 229 10.72 17.91 10.06
CA LYS A 229 11.45 17.13 11.07
C LYS A 229 12.13 15.95 10.40
N PHE A 230 13.33 15.62 10.85
CA PHE A 230 14.13 14.54 10.28
C PHE A 230 13.38 13.19 10.35
N GLU A 231 12.80 12.86 11.49
CA GLU A 231 12.18 11.55 11.75
C GLU A 231 11.01 11.27 10.80
N GLU A 232 10.25 12.31 10.45
CA GLU A 232 9.10 12.18 9.55
C GLU A 232 9.54 12.00 8.09
N VAL A 233 10.58 12.72 7.68
CA VAL A 233 11.17 12.58 6.33
C VAL A 233 11.84 11.22 6.18
N GLU A 234 12.61 10.80 7.19
CA GLU A 234 13.22 9.48 7.26
C GLU A 234 12.17 8.38 7.11
N ARG A 235 11.09 8.45 7.90
CA ARG A 235 9.98 7.48 7.85
C ARG A 235 9.35 7.40 6.46
N GLN A 236 9.03 8.55 5.85
CA GLN A 236 8.43 8.61 4.53
C GLN A 236 9.36 8.06 3.44
N LEU A 237 10.64 8.43 3.45
CA LEU A 237 11.62 7.93 2.49
C LEU A 237 11.84 6.42 2.66
N LYS A 238 12.03 5.93 3.89
CA LYS A 238 12.18 4.49 4.14
C LYS A 238 10.99 3.68 3.60
N ALA A 239 9.77 4.18 3.79
CA ALA A 239 8.57 3.54 3.24
C ALA A 239 8.54 3.56 1.69
N MET A 240 8.95 4.66 1.05
CA MET A 240 8.93 4.78 -0.41
C MET A 240 10.01 3.93 -1.12
N PHE A 241 11.16 3.72 -0.47
CA PHE A 241 12.33 3.04 -1.05
C PHE A 241 12.49 1.57 -0.66
N ARG A 242 11.64 1.09 0.25
CA ARG A 242 11.56 -0.32 0.65
C ARG A 242 10.65 -1.09 -0.30
N ASP A 243 10.94 -2.38 -0.46
CA ASP A 243 10.01 -3.35 -1.02
C ASP A 243 8.97 -3.76 0.04
N PRO A 244 7.68 -3.38 -0.13
CA PRO A 244 6.67 -3.61 0.89
C PRO A 244 6.37 -5.10 1.11
N ILE A 245 6.44 -5.93 0.07
CA ILE A 245 6.16 -7.38 0.16
C ILE A 245 7.34 -8.07 0.86
N ALA A 246 8.57 -7.82 0.41
CA ALA A 246 9.75 -8.46 1.00
C ALA A 246 9.91 -8.15 2.50
N ALA A 247 9.58 -6.94 2.90
CA ALA A 247 9.65 -6.56 4.31
C ALA A 247 8.51 -7.16 5.16
N ALA A 248 7.31 -7.32 4.59
CA ALA A 248 6.24 -8.06 5.24
C ALA A 248 6.61 -9.53 5.43
N GLU A 249 7.20 -10.17 4.41
CA GLU A 249 7.73 -11.53 4.51
C GLU A 249 8.79 -11.67 5.61
N GLN A 250 9.73 -10.71 5.66
CA GLN A 250 10.78 -10.71 6.67
C GLN A 250 10.17 -10.60 8.07
N TRP A 251 9.19 -9.71 8.26
CA TRP A 251 8.51 -9.55 9.53
C TRP A 251 7.77 -10.83 9.94
N LEU A 252 7.03 -11.47 9.03
CA LEU A 252 6.34 -12.73 9.28
C LEU A 252 7.33 -13.83 9.73
N LYS A 253 8.47 -13.96 9.04
CA LYS A 253 9.52 -14.93 9.39
C LYS A 253 10.14 -14.66 10.76
N LEU A 254 10.40 -13.39 11.10
CA LEU A 254 10.95 -13.01 12.41
C LEU A 254 9.95 -13.25 13.56
N ASN A 255 8.65 -13.24 13.28
CA ASN A 255 7.58 -13.43 14.25
C ASN A 255 6.89 -14.81 14.15
N ALA A 256 7.49 -15.74 13.42
CA ALA A 256 6.95 -17.08 13.21
C ALA A 256 6.53 -17.73 14.54
N LYS A 257 5.31 -18.29 14.59
CA LYS A 257 4.70 -18.95 15.76
C LYS A 257 4.43 -18.06 16.98
N GLN A 258 4.66 -16.74 16.88
CA GLN A 258 4.43 -15.78 17.96
C GLN A 258 3.28 -14.81 17.67
N MET A 259 2.63 -14.93 16.51
CA MET A 259 1.56 -14.04 16.03
C MET A 259 0.21 -14.32 16.72
N LYS A 260 0.13 -14.02 18.02
CA LYS A 260 -1.10 -14.21 18.82
C LYS A 260 -2.17 -13.18 18.48
N SER A 261 -3.42 -13.54 18.75
CA SER A 261 -4.55 -12.62 18.64
C SER A 261 -4.71 -11.82 19.92
N GLU A 262 -5.24 -10.61 19.80
CA GLU A 262 -5.49 -9.71 20.94
C GLU A 262 -6.86 -9.07 20.84
N THR A 263 -7.43 -8.70 21.98
CA THR A 263 -8.64 -7.89 22.00
C THR A 263 -8.32 -6.40 21.98
N ASN A 264 -9.29 -5.59 21.54
CA ASN A 264 -9.22 -4.13 21.68
C ASN A 264 -9.16 -3.63 23.13
N THR A 265 -9.30 -4.55 24.11
CA THR A 265 -9.14 -4.30 25.54
C THR A 265 -7.79 -4.78 26.10
N GLY A 266 -6.89 -5.29 25.24
CA GLY A 266 -5.53 -5.72 25.61
C GLY A 266 -5.42 -7.15 26.14
N VAL A 267 -6.46 -7.98 25.98
CA VAL A 267 -6.39 -9.42 26.36
C VAL A 267 -5.81 -10.21 25.20
N VAL A 268 -4.66 -10.85 25.43
CA VAL A 268 -4.04 -11.77 24.47
C VAL A 268 -4.71 -13.14 24.55
N LEU A 269 -4.96 -13.76 23.40
CA LEU A 269 -5.50 -15.11 23.30
C LEU A 269 -4.81 -15.92 22.21
N GLU A 270 -4.76 -17.24 22.43
CA GLU A 270 -4.27 -18.20 21.45
C GLU A 270 -5.43 -18.92 20.79
N GLU A 271 -5.54 -18.75 19.49
CA GLU A 271 -6.63 -19.28 18.68
C GLU A 271 -6.09 -19.85 17.36
N ASN A 272 -6.86 -20.77 16.77
CA ASN A 272 -6.45 -21.52 15.59
C ASN A 272 -6.88 -20.85 14.28
N PHE A 273 -7.93 -20.04 14.30
CA PHE A 273 -8.57 -19.54 13.09
C PHE A 273 -7.68 -18.55 12.32
N ALA A 274 -7.13 -17.52 12.98
CA ALA A 274 -6.23 -16.59 12.30
C ALA A 274 -4.95 -17.28 11.84
N GLN A 275 -4.47 -18.28 12.59
CA GLN A 275 -3.31 -19.08 12.21
C GLN A 275 -3.56 -19.87 10.92
N LEU A 276 -4.74 -20.48 10.78
CA LEU A 276 -5.14 -21.18 9.56
C LEU A 276 -5.28 -20.22 8.37
N LEU A 277 -5.76 -19.00 8.60
CA LEU A 277 -5.81 -17.98 7.54
C LEU A 277 -4.42 -17.45 7.15
N ILE A 278 -3.49 -17.32 8.11
CA ILE A 278 -2.08 -17.00 7.81
C ILE A 278 -1.46 -18.13 6.97
N LEU A 279 -1.73 -19.39 7.32
CA LEU A 279 -1.26 -20.55 6.56
C LEU A 279 -1.77 -20.51 5.12
N GLU A 280 -3.07 -20.28 4.93
CA GLU A 280 -3.67 -20.16 3.60
C GLU A 280 -3.09 -18.99 2.80
N ALA A 281 -2.89 -17.83 3.43
CA ALA A 281 -2.40 -16.64 2.75
C ALA A 281 -0.92 -16.72 2.35
N THR A 282 -0.13 -17.51 3.07
CA THR A 282 1.34 -17.58 2.91
C THR A 282 1.82 -18.87 2.27
N GLY A 283 1.05 -19.97 2.40
CA GLY A 283 1.49 -21.32 2.04
C GLY A 283 2.61 -21.87 2.92
N ASP A 284 3.01 -21.17 3.99
CA ASP A 284 4.19 -21.51 4.80
C ASP A 284 3.79 -22.01 6.21
N PRO A 285 3.80 -23.33 6.45
CA PRO A 285 3.48 -23.90 7.76
C PRO A 285 4.51 -23.57 8.84
N SER A 286 5.70 -23.09 8.49
CA SER A 286 6.71 -22.71 9.49
C SER A 286 6.33 -21.44 10.26
N LEU A 287 5.45 -20.61 9.69
CA LEU A 287 5.03 -19.32 10.26
C LEU A 287 3.96 -19.45 11.35
N VAL A 288 3.18 -20.52 11.34
CA VAL A 288 1.94 -20.64 12.11
C VAL A 288 2.07 -21.60 13.27
N ASP A 289 1.26 -21.39 14.30
CA ASP A 289 1.13 -22.29 15.43
C ASP A 289 -0.35 -22.53 15.72
N TYR A 290 -0.91 -23.61 15.17
CA TYR A 290 -2.28 -24.05 15.41
C TYR A 290 -2.29 -25.51 15.88
N ILE A 291 -3.37 -25.93 16.54
CA ILE A 291 -3.52 -27.31 17.00
C ILE A 291 -4.01 -28.19 15.84
N GLU A 292 -3.23 -29.23 15.52
CA GLU A 292 -3.61 -30.28 14.60
C GLU A 292 -4.59 -31.25 15.28
N TYR A 293 -5.86 -30.87 15.31
CA TYR A 293 -6.93 -31.75 15.78
C TYR A 293 -7.12 -32.92 14.80
N PRO A 294 -7.44 -34.13 15.30
CA PRO A 294 -7.62 -35.31 14.45
C PRO A 294 -8.90 -35.27 13.59
N ARG A 295 -9.89 -34.41 13.93
CA ARG A 295 -11.18 -34.36 13.21
C ARG A 295 -11.84 -32.99 13.17
N LEU A 296 -12.31 -32.49 14.31
CA LEU A 296 -12.95 -31.16 14.41
C LEU A 296 -11.98 -30.16 15.05
N SER A 297 -12.02 -28.91 14.59
CA SER A 297 -11.16 -27.84 15.09
C SER A 297 -11.96 -26.82 15.89
N ASN A 298 -11.31 -26.25 16.91
CA ASN A 298 -11.91 -25.25 17.79
C ASN A 298 -11.29 -23.88 17.49
N PHE A 299 -12.06 -22.81 17.60
CA PHE A 299 -11.50 -21.46 17.55
C PHE A 299 -10.36 -21.29 18.59
N PHE A 300 -10.59 -21.61 19.86
CA PHE A 300 -9.59 -21.44 20.91
C PHE A 300 -8.67 -22.66 21.03
N LYS A 301 -7.41 -22.43 21.40
CA LYS A 301 -6.46 -23.53 21.70
C LYS A 301 -6.69 -24.16 23.07
N ASP A 302 -6.85 -23.34 24.10
CA ASP A 302 -6.93 -23.76 25.50
C ASP A 302 -8.10 -23.08 26.23
N GLY A 303 -9.31 -23.52 25.88
CA GLY A 303 -10.54 -23.04 26.51
C GLY A 303 -10.98 -21.64 26.06
N GLY A 304 -12.24 -21.31 26.33
CA GLY A 304 -12.81 -20.03 25.93
C GLY A 304 -12.25 -18.86 26.74
N VAL A 305 -11.68 -17.86 26.05
CA VAL A 305 -11.25 -16.59 26.65
C VAL A 305 -12.40 -15.58 26.57
N LEU A 306 -12.72 -14.89 27.67
CA LEU A 306 -13.86 -13.95 27.76
C LEU A 306 -15.23 -14.55 27.33
N THR A 307 -15.36 -15.87 27.42
CA THR A 307 -16.56 -16.64 27.06
C THR A 307 -16.69 -17.88 27.95
N THR A 308 -17.56 -18.82 27.59
CA THR A 308 -17.72 -20.08 28.33
C THR A 308 -16.42 -20.89 28.36
N ALA A 309 -15.99 -21.33 29.54
CA ALA A 309 -14.75 -22.10 29.72
C ALA A 309 -14.68 -23.35 28.82
N SER A 310 -15.79 -24.09 28.69
CA SER A 310 -15.96 -25.12 27.67
C SER A 310 -16.57 -24.48 26.42
N PHE A 311 -15.71 -24.16 25.45
CA PHE A 311 -16.13 -23.64 24.16
C PHE A 311 -16.27 -24.80 23.16
N PRO A 312 -17.44 -24.97 22.50
CA PRO A 312 -17.66 -26.11 21.61
C PRO A 312 -16.87 -25.96 20.31
N TYR A 313 -16.61 -27.09 19.64
CA TYR A 313 -16.16 -27.06 18.25
C TYR A 313 -17.18 -26.34 17.38
N ASP A 314 -16.66 -25.53 16.45
CA ASP A 314 -17.47 -24.74 15.54
C ASP A 314 -17.23 -25.17 14.08
N GLN A 315 -18.27 -25.05 13.28
CA GLN A 315 -18.24 -25.39 11.86
C GLN A 315 -17.38 -24.40 11.07
N ASP A 316 -17.13 -23.20 11.60
CA ASP A 316 -16.34 -22.17 10.95
C ASP A 316 -14.86 -22.57 10.90
N THR A 317 -14.24 -22.70 12.07
CA THR A 317 -12.84 -23.12 12.24
C THR A 317 -12.59 -24.51 11.68
N SER A 318 -13.52 -25.44 11.87
CA SER A 318 -13.39 -26.79 11.32
C SER A 318 -13.39 -26.77 9.79
N SER A 319 -14.26 -26.01 9.14
CA SER A 319 -14.32 -25.96 7.68
C SER A 319 -13.08 -25.30 7.09
N ILE A 320 -12.56 -24.23 7.72
CA ILE A 320 -11.28 -23.64 7.33
C ILE A 320 -10.16 -24.67 7.49
N ALA A 321 -10.03 -25.30 8.66
CA ALA A 321 -8.99 -26.28 8.95
C ALA A 321 -8.99 -27.44 7.94
N LEU A 322 -10.16 -28.02 7.67
CA LEU A 322 -10.31 -29.13 6.72
C LEU A 322 -10.06 -28.73 5.26
N SER A 323 -10.13 -27.44 4.95
CA SER A 323 -9.84 -26.90 3.62
C SER A 323 -8.34 -26.60 3.42
N VAL A 324 -7.64 -26.15 4.47
CA VAL A 324 -6.28 -25.58 4.33
C VAL A 324 -5.19 -26.41 5.00
N ALA A 325 -5.50 -27.15 6.05
CA ALA A 325 -4.51 -27.87 6.84
C ALA A 325 -4.17 -29.22 6.16
N PRO A 326 -2.87 -29.55 6.00
CA PRO A 326 -2.45 -30.69 5.18
C PRO A 326 -2.62 -32.05 5.87
N HIS A 327 -2.90 -32.10 7.18
CA HIS A 327 -2.92 -33.33 7.97
C HIS A 327 -4.23 -34.12 7.87
N PHE A 328 -5.30 -33.54 7.33
CA PHE A 328 -6.60 -34.21 7.21
C PHE A 328 -6.70 -35.11 5.98
N ASP A 329 -7.03 -36.38 6.20
CA ASP A 329 -7.31 -37.33 5.12
C ASP A 329 -8.74 -37.19 4.56
N GLU A 330 -8.96 -37.78 3.39
CA GLU A 330 -10.25 -37.74 2.69
C GLU A 330 -11.38 -38.36 3.52
N ALA A 331 -11.11 -39.46 4.22
CA ALA A 331 -12.11 -40.14 5.04
C ALA A 331 -12.63 -39.24 6.17
N THR A 332 -11.73 -38.48 6.80
CA THR A 332 -12.07 -37.50 7.83
C THR A 332 -12.91 -36.37 7.26
N LYS A 333 -12.52 -35.82 6.10
CA LYS A 333 -13.28 -34.76 5.41
C LYS A 333 -14.71 -35.22 5.10
N GLN A 334 -14.87 -36.42 4.53
CA GLN A 334 -16.18 -37.00 4.23
C GLN A 334 -17.02 -37.19 5.49
N SER A 335 -16.43 -37.76 6.55
CA SER A 335 -17.10 -37.96 7.84
C SER A 335 -17.57 -36.65 8.49
N VAL A 336 -16.81 -35.56 8.36
CA VAL A 336 -17.21 -34.26 8.94
C VAL A 336 -18.30 -33.61 8.10
N MET A 337 -18.26 -33.68 6.77
CA MET A 337 -19.36 -33.21 5.92
C MET A 337 -20.67 -33.92 6.24
N ASP A 338 -20.65 -35.23 6.43
CA ASP A 338 -21.83 -36.00 6.83
C ASP A 338 -22.39 -35.52 8.18
N GLU A 339 -21.52 -35.21 9.15
CA GLU A 339 -21.94 -34.68 10.44
C GLU A 339 -22.54 -33.27 10.32
N ILE A 340 -21.92 -32.36 9.56
CA ILE A 340 -22.41 -31.00 9.32
C ILE A 340 -23.86 -31.03 8.82
N LEU A 341 -24.21 -31.96 7.92
CA LEU A 341 -25.57 -32.11 7.40
C LEU A 341 -26.61 -32.48 8.48
N THR A 342 -26.17 -33.02 9.63
CA THR A 342 -27.02 -33.30 10.81
C THR A 342 -27.15 -32.11 11.76
N TYR A 343 -26.33 -31.06 11.57
CA TYR A 343 -26.33 -29.79 12.31
C TYR A 343 -26.83 -28.65 11.40
N ARG A 344 -28.06 -28.84 10.91
CA ARG A 344 -28.83 -27.83 10.21
C ARG A 344 -30.07 -27.45 11.02
N ASN A 345 -30.51 -26.21 10.90
CA ASN A 345 -31.75 -25.74 11.52
C ASN A 345 -32.99 -26.27 10.76
N GLN A 346 -34.19 -25.83 11.16
CA GLN A 346 -35.45 -26.24 10.52
C GLN A 346 -35.57 -25.78 9.06
N ASP A 347 -34.88 -24.70 8.71
CA ASP A 347 -34.76 -24.16 7.35
C ASP A 347 -33.63 -24.81 6.55
N LYS A 348 -33.01 -25.88 7.09
CA LYS A 348 -31.86 -26.60 6.51
C LYS A 348 -30.61 -25.73 6.31
N ILE A 349 -30.50 -24.63 7.06
CA ILE A 349 -29.30 -23.80 7.08
C ILE A 349 -28.29 -24.41 8.07
N ALA A 350 -27.03 -24.51 7.64
CA ALA A 350 -25.94 -24.98 8.49
C ALA A 350 -25.76 -24.08 9.74
N THR A 351 -25.67 -24.69 10.92
CA THR A 351 -25.50 -23.94 12.17
C THR A 351 -24.03 -23.68 12.49
N THR A 352 -23.73 -22.65 13.27
CA THR A 352 -22.35 -22.26 13.61
C THR A 352 -21.59 -23.31 14.42
N TYR A 353 -22.25 -24.05 15.30
CA TYR A 353 -21.59 -24.95 16.25
C TYR A 353 -21.97 -26.41 16.05
N PHE A 354 -21.06 -27.32 16.38
CA PHE A 354 -21.38 -28.74 16.62
C PHE A 354 -22.00 -28.92 18.03
N ASP A 355 -22.99 -28.08 18.36
CA ASP A 355 -23.67 -28.05 19.65
C ASP A 355 -25.16 -27.74 19.43
N ARG A 356 -26.03 -28.73 19.66
CA ARG A 356 -27.48 -28.59 19.51
C ARG A 356 -28.10 -27.61 20.52
N GLY A 357 -27.40 -27.32 21.63
CA GLY A 357 -27.78 -26.29 22.58
C GLY A 357 -27.47 -24.87 22.11
N ARG A 358 -26.74 -24.69 21.01
CA ARG A 358 -26.36 -23.39 20.43
C ARG A 358 -26.75 -23.30 18.94
N PRO A 359 -28.05 -23.30 18.60
CA PRO A 359 -28.53 -23.34 17.21
C PRO A 359 -28.43 -21.97 16.52
N ARG A 360 -27.22 -21.40 16.45
CA ARG A 360 -26.95 -20.12 15.78
C ARG A 360 -26.62 -20.35 14.31
N ILE A 361 -26.91 -19.36 13.48
CA ILE A 361 -26.54 -19.31 12.07
C ILE A 361 -25.77 -18.01 11.81
N ASP A 362 -24.85 -18.05 10.85
CA ASP A 362 -24.08 -16.88 10.44
C ASP A 362 -23.70 -17.05 8.96
N PRO A 363 -23.86 -16.00 8.12
CA PRO A 363 -23.64 -16.13 6.67
C PRO A 363 -22.17 -16.33 6.28
N ILE A 364 -21.23 -15.85 7.09
CA ILE A 364 -19.80 -16.08 6.86
C ILE A 364 -19.45 -17.52 7.21
N VAL A 365 -19.95 -18.03 8.33
CA VAL A 365 -19.79 -19.45 8.69
C VAL A 365 -20.38 -20.35 7.62
N GLY A 366 -21.59 -20.04 7.14
CA GLY A 366 -22.22 -20.77 6.04
C GLY A 366 -21.37 -20.74 4.77
N THR A 367 -20.71 -19.62 4.48
CA THR A 367 -19.80 -19.50 3.33
C THR A 367 -18.56 -20.37 3.48
N ASN A 368 -17.97 -20.45 4.67
CA ASN A 368 -16.82 -21.31 4.94
C ASN A 368 -17.18 -22.80 4.86
N VAL A 369 -18.33 -23.17 5.40
CA VAL A 369 -18.90 -24.53 5.27
C VAL A 369 -19.13 -24.87 3.79
N MET A 370 -19.76 -23.99 3.02
CA MET A 370 -19.98 -24.23 1.59
C MET A 370 -18.67 -24.32 0.81
N THR A 371 -17.68 -23.49 1.13
CA THR A 371 -16.35 -23.56 0.50
C THR A 371 -15.76 -24.95 0.71
N PHE A 372 -15.80 -25.45 1.95
CA PHE A 372 -15.36 -26.82 2.29
C PHE A 372 -16.14 -27.90 1.53
N PHE A 373 -17.46 -27.77 1.36
CA PHE A 373 -18.24 -28.73 0.58
C PHE A 373 -17.92 -28.69 -0.92
N HIS A 374 -17.78 -27.50 -1.50
CA HIS A 374 -17.52 -27.33 -2.93
C HIS A 374 -16.15 -27.89 -3.34
N ILE A 375 -15.11 -27.67 -2.52
CA ILE A 375 -13.76 -28.18 -2.83
C ILE A 375 -13.68 -29.72 -2.78
N ASN A 376 -14.64 -30.36 -2.10
CA ASN A 376 -14.77 -31.82 -2.01
C ASN A 376 -15.91 -32.36 -2.90
N GLY A 377 -16.43 -31.56 -3.85
CA GLY A 377 -17.43 -32.00 -4.82
C GLY A 377 -18.84 -32.23 -4.27
N ARG A 378 -19.15 -31.72 -3.08
CA ARG A 378 -20.42 -31.94 -2.35
C ARG A 378 -21.26 -30.67 -2.18
N GLY A 379 -20.93 -29.58 -2.88
CA GLY A 379 -21.56 -28.27 -2.72
C GLY A 379 -23.10 -28.25 -2.81
N GLU A 380 -23.69 -29.08 -3.66
CA GLU A 380 -25.15 -29.16 -3.88
C GLU A 380 -25.95 -29.57 -2.63
N GLU A 381 -25.32 -30.22 -1.66
CA GLU A 381 -25.98 -30.70 -0.42
C GLU A 381 -26.37 -29.56 0.55
N LEU A 382 -25.92 -28.34 0.27
CA LEU A 382 -26.14 -27.13 1.07
C LEU A 382 -26.88 -26.01 0.31
N SER A 383 -27.69 -26.36 -0.70
CA SER A 383 -28.46 -25.41 -1.52
C SER A 383 -29.27 -24.39 -0.70
N ASP A 384 -29.95 -24.80 0.37
CA ASP A 384 -30.71 -23.88 1.24
C ASP A 384 -29.80 -22.83 1.93
N THR A 385 -28.58 -23.23 2.33
CA THR A 385 -27.58 -22.30 2.89
C THR A 385 -27.05 -21.35 1.82
N LEU A 386 -26.83 -21.85 0.60
CA LEU A 386 -26.37 -21.05 -0.54
C LEU A 386 -27.39 -19.99 -0.94
N ASP A 387 -28.67 -20.35 -0.98
CA ASP A 387 -29.77 -19.43 -1.26
C ASP A 387 -29.85 -18.31 -0.23
N TRP A 388 -29.72 -18.64 1.06
CA TRP A 388 -29.70 -17.64 2.11
C TRP A 388 -28.51 -16.69 2.01
N VAL A 389 -27.29 -17.21 1.75
CA VAL A 389 -26.09 -16.36 1.54
C VAL A 389 -26.23 -15.47 0.31
N TYR A 390 -26.87 -15.95 -0.77
CA TYR A 390 -27.21 -15.12 -1.92
C TYR A 390 -28.13 -13.96 -1.54
N ASP A 391 -29.17 -14.22 -0.75
CA ASP A 391 -30.09 -13.19 -0.27
C ASP A 391 -29.40 -12.18 0.66
N VAL A 392 -28.44 -12.62 1.49
CA VAL A 392 -27.60 -11.71 2.30
C VAL A 392 -26.82 -10.75 1.40
N LEU A 393 -26.19 -11.23 0.33
CA LEU A 393 -25.51 -10.38 -0.64
C LEU A 393 -26.48 -9.44 -1.37
N LYS A 394 -27.61 -9.97 -1.83
CA LYS A 394 -28.63 -9.25 -2.61
C LYS A 394 -29.23 -8.09 -1.84
N HIS A 395 -29.61 -8.36 -0.60
CA HIS A 395 -30.27 -7.42 0.30
C HIS A 395 -29.30 -6.63 1.17
N GLN A 396 -27.99 -6.82 1.01
CA GLN A 396 -26.94 -6.11 1.73
C GLN A 396 -27.01 -6.31 3.25
N ALA A 397 -27.45 -7.48 3.70
CA ALA A 397 -27.59 -7.77 5.12
C ALA A 397 -26.23 -7.86 5.87
N TYR A 398 -25.11 -7.88 5.13
CA TYR A 398 -23.75 -7.87 5.64
C TYR A 398 -23.26 -6.47 6.08
N ALA A 399 -24.03 -5.40 5.83
CA ALA A 399 -23.52 -4.01 5.89
C ALA A 399 -22.84 -3.63 7.22
N ASP A 400 -23.39 -4.12 8.35
CA ASP A 400 -22.88 -3.84 9.70
C ASP A 400 -22.00 -4.98 10.26
N GLY A 401 -21.66 -5.97 9.42
CA GLY A 401 -21.04 -7.22 9.82
C GLY A 401 -22.04 -8.25 10.35
N THR A 402 -21.57 -9.16 11.20
CA THR A 402 -22.39 -10.23 11.78
C THR A 402 -22.24 -10.27 13.31
N LEU A 403 -22.85 -11.26 13.96
CA LEU A 403 -22.66 -11.48 15.39
C LEU A 403 -21.19 -11.78 15.74
N TYR A 404 -20.45 -12.35 14.80
CA TYR A 404 -19.08 -12.84 15.00
C TYR A 404 -18.03 -12.03 14.24
N TYR A 405 -18.41 -11.34 13.17
CA TYR A 405 -17.47 -10.63 12.30
C TYR A 405 -17.72 -9.13 12.29
N TYR A 406 -16.63 -8.36 12.36
CA TYR A 406 -16.67 -6.91 12.39
C TYR A 406 -16.69 -6.30 10.99
N GLY A 407 -17.74 -5.54 10.68
CA GLY A 407 -17.87 -4.83 9.42
C GLY A 407 -18.18 -5.72 8.20
N PRO A 408 -18.30 -5.13 7.00
CA PRO A 408 -18.75 -5.83 5.80
C PRO A 408 -17.64 -6.62 5.09
N ASP A 409 -16.38 -6.22 5.21
CA ASP A 409 -15.27 -6.77 4.42
C ASP A 409 -15.00 -8.27 4.65
N PRO A 410 -15.12 -8.82 5.88
CA PRO A 410 -15.03 -10.28 6.09
C PRO A 410 -16.02 -11.06 5.22
N PHE A 411 -17.27 -10.57 5.08
CA PHE A 411 -18.26 -11.25 4.24
C PHE A 411 -17.80 -11.37 2.79
N PHE A 412 -17.26 -10.30 2.20
CA PHE A 412 -16.74 -10.34 0.83
C PHE A 412 -15.51 -11.23 0.71
N TYR A 413 -14.60 -11.18 1.68
CA TYR A 413 -13.42 -12.03 1.69
C TYR A 413 -13.79 -13.51 1.67
N PHE A 414 -14.62 -13.98 2.61
CA PHE A 414 -15.00 -15.39 2.65
C PHE A 414 -15.88 -15.79 1.46
N LEU A 415 -16.78 -14.92 0.99
CA LEU A 415 -17.58 -15.21 -0.20
C LEU A 415 -16.72 -15.28 -1.46
N SER A 416 -15.65 -14.49 -1.55
CA SER A 416 -14.69 -14.60 -2.65
C SER A 416 -14.00 -15.96 -2.67
N ARG A 417 -13.73 -16.59 -1.51
CA ARG A 417 -13.15 -17.94 -1.46
C ARG A 417 -14.10 -18.98 -2.07
N LEU A 418 -15.39 -18.88 -1.75
CA LEU A 418 -16.40 -19.74 -2.34
C LEU A 418 -16.54 -19.52 -3.87
N ILE A 419 -16.55 -18.26 -4.31
CA ILE A 419 -16.58 -17.90 -5.74
C ILE A 419 -15.35 -18.41 -6.48
N ALA A 420 -14.18 -18.42 -5.82
CA ALA A 420 -12.95 -18.91 -6.41
C ALA A 420 -13.03 -20.41 -6.75
N VAL A 421 -13.59 -21.22 -5.85
CA VAL A 421 -13.59 -22.69 -5.96
C VAL A 421 -14.79 -23.28 -6.71
N SER A 422 -15.83 -22.48 -7.01
CA SER A 422 -17.07 -22.99 -7.59
C SER A 422 -17.52 -22.18 -8.81
N PRO A 423 -17.38 -22.72 -10.04
CA PRO A 423 -17.83 -22.06 -11.27
C PRO A 423 -19.34 -21.74 -11.25
N ALA A 424 -20.17 -22.65 -10.72
CA ALA A 424 -21.61 -22.44 -10.60
C ALA A 424 -21.96 -21.28 -9.66
N VAL A 425 -21.25 -21.17 -8.52
CA VAL A 425 -21.43 -20.04 -7.60
C VAL A 425 -20.91 -18.76 -8.24
N ARG A 426 -19.77 -18.79 -8.93
CA ARG A 426 -19.24 -17.63 -9.68
C ARG A 426 -20.23 -17.11 -10.71
N GLU A 427 -20.86 -18.00 -11.48
CA GLU A 427 -21.88 -17.62 -12.47
C GLU A 427 -23.08 -16.95 -11.79
N ARG A 428 -23.58 -17.54 -10.70
CA ARG A 428 -24.77 -17.05 -9.99
C ARG A 428 -24.51 -15.76 -9.22
N PHE A 429 -23.40 -15.66 -8.50
CA PHE A 429 -23.11 -14.56 -7.56
C PHE A 429 -22.30 -13.43 -8.22
N GLY A 430 -21.46 -13.74 -9.21
CA GLY A 430 -20.45 -12.84 -9.78
C GLY A 430 -20.97 -11.44 -10.15
N PRO A 431 -22.02 -11.31 -10.98
CA PRO A 431 -22.54 -10.00 -11.37
C PRO A 431 -22.98 -9.13 -10.18
N LEU A 432 -23.63 -9.76 -9.19
CA LEU A 432 -24.09 -9.08 -8.00
C LEU A 432 -22.92 -8.75 -7.05
N PHE A 433 -21.99 -9.69 -6.89
CA PHE A 433 -20.79 -9.52 -6.08
C PHE A 433 -19.96 -8.33 -6.56
N VAL A 434 -19.67 -8.27 -7.87
CA VAL A 434 -18.97 -7.14 -8.52
C VAL A 434 -19.70 -5.82 -8.23
N SER A 435 -21.02 -5.77 -8.44
CA SER A 435 -21.82 -4.57 -8.18
C SER A 435 -21.77 -4.10 -6.72
N ARG A 436 -21.57 -5.02 -5.76
CA ARG A 436 -21.54 -4.70 -4.33
C ARG A 436 -20.14 -4.35 -3.84
N ILE A 437 -19.12 -5.12 -4.21
CA ILE A 437 -17.76 -4.90 -3.73
C ILE A 437 -17.16 -3.60 -4.25
N THR A 438 -17.43 -3.21 -5.51
CA THR A 438 -16.95 -1.93 -6.06
C THR A 438 -17.48 -0.72 -5.30
N LYS A 439 -18.65 -0.82 -4.66
CA LYS A 439 -19.18 0.27 -3.82
C LYS A 439 -18.41 0.44 -2.50
N LEU A 440 -17.65 -0.57 -2.09
CA LEU A 440 -16.83 -0.51 -0.90
C LEU A 440 -15.48 0.16 -1.17
N PHE A 441 -14.99 0.23 -2.41
CA PHE A 441 -13.69 0.81 -2.73
C PHE A 441 -13.54 2.23 -2.15
N GLY A 442 -12.47 2.47 -1.40
CA GLY A 442 -12.22 3.73 -0.72
C GLY A 442 -13.02 3.96 0.57
N SER A 443 -13.90 3.03 0.97
CA SER A 443 -14.63 3.12 2.24
C SER A 443 -13.69 2.97 3.43
N ALA A 444 -14.07 3.52 4.58
CA ALA A 444 -13.31 3.38 5.82
C ALA A 444 -13.06 1.90 6.17
N GLY A 445 -11.90 1.63 6.78
CA GLY A 445 -11.46 0.29 7.14
C GLY A 445 -10.04 0.34 7.71
N ASP A 446 -9.69 -0.63 8.55
CA ASP A 446 -8.32 -0.88 8.96
C ASP A 446 -7.56 -1.67 7.88
N ALA A 447 -6.25 -1.88 8.08
CA ALA A 447 -5.42 -2.56 7.10
C ALA A 447 -5.93 -3.97 6.74
N LEU A 448 -6.59 -4.68 7.68
CA LEU A 448 -7.13 -6.02 7.43
C LEU A 448 -8.38 -5.94 6.54
N ALA A 449 -9.29 -5.01 6.82
CA ALA A 449 -10.47 -4.75 6.01
C ALA A 449 -10.09 -4.38 4.56
N LEU A 450 -9.11 -3.48 4.39
CA LEU A 450 -8.58 -3.10 3.07
C LEU A 450 -7.99 -4.31 2.35
N SER A 451 -7.17 -5.11 3.04
CA SER A 451 -6.56 -6.32 2.46
C SER A 451 -7.62 -7.33 2.00
N MET A 452 -8.63 -7.58 2.84
CA MET A 452 -9.76 -8.46 2.53
C MET A 452 -10.52 -8.00 1.29
N ARG A 453 -10.81 -6.70 1.18
CA ARG A 453 -11.51 -6.09 0.04
C ARG A 453 -10.71 -6.21 -1.25
N ILE A 454 -9.42 -5.90 -1.21
CA ILE A 454 -8.52 -5.99 -2.37
C ILE A 454 -8.44 -7.44 -2.89
N ILE A 455 -8.23 -8.40 -1.98
CA ILE A 455 -8.17 -9.83 -2.35
C ILE A 455 -9.51 -10.29 -2.95
N ALA A 456 -10.62 -9.91 -2.31
CA ALA A 456 -11.96 -10.26 -2.78
C ALA A 456 -12.29 -9.68 -4.16
N ALA A 457 -11.83 -8.45 -4.43
CA ALA A 457 -11.95 -7.81 -5.75
C ALA A 457 -11.11 -8.53 -6.81
N ALA A 458 -9.88 -8.94 -6.46
CA ALA A 458 -8.98 -9.61 -7.37
C ALA A 458 -9.53 -10.96 -7.87
N VAL A 459 -10.24 -11.72 -7.02
CA VAL A 459 -10.88 -13.00 -7.41
C VAL A 459 -11.86 -12.86 -8.59
N VAL A 460 -12.46 -11.68 -8.75
CA VAL A 460 -13.39 -11.36 -9.84
C VAL A 460 -12.77 -10.44 -10.92
N GLY A 461 -11.45 -10.30 -10.93
CA GLY A 461 -10.70 -9.56 -11.94
C GLY A 461 -10.76 -8.03 -11.80
N LEU A 462 -11.09 -7.52 -10.61
CA LEU A 462 -11.12 -6.09 -10.33
C LEU A 462 -9.85 -5.64 -9.61
N CYS A 463 -9.26 -4.53 -10.05
CA CYS A 463 -8.10 -3.92 -9.41
C CYS A 463 -8.51 -2.71 -8.56
N ASP A 464 -8.57 -2.87 -7.23
CA ASP A 464 -8.86 -1.78 -6.29
C ASP A 464 -7.60 -0.94 -6.01
N THR A 465 -7.33 0.03 -6.88
CA THR A 465 -6.15 0.90 -6.76
C THR A 465 -6.24 1.86 -5.58
N VAL A 466 -7.46 2.28 -5.21
CA VAL A 466 -7.70 3.24 -4.14
C VAL A 466 -7.32 2.63 -2.79
N ASP A 467 -7.84 1.44 -2.49
CA ASP A 467 -7.50 0.79 -1.23
C ASP A 467 -6.09 0.21 -1.23
N HIS A 468 -5.54 -0.14 -2.39
CA HIS A 468 -4.13 -0.50 -2.52
C HIS A 468 -3.18 0.63 -2.09
N GLU A 469 -3.40 1.86 -2.55
CA GLU A 469 -2.59 3.02 -2.13
C GLU A 469 -2.72 3.31 -0.64
N ARG A 470 -3.94 3.21 -0.10
CA ARG A 470 -4.19 3.38 1.33
C ARG A 470 -3.51 2.29 2.16
N LEU A 471 -3.59 1.03 1.73
CA LEU A 471 -2.94 -0.09 2.39
C LEU A 471 -1.42 0.13 2.42
N LEU A 472 -0.79 0.52 1.31
CA LEU A 472 0.64 0.85 1.29
C LEU A 472 1.01 1.95 2.28
N SER A 473 0.17 2.98 2.41
CA SER A 473 0.40 4.09 3.35
C SER A 473 0.30 3.69 4.83
N MET A 474 -0.38 2.58 5.13
CA MET A 474 -0.57 2.05 6.48
C MET A 474 0.56 1.12 6.93
N GLN A 475 1.49 0.76 6.05
CA GLN A 475 2.56 -0.18 6.40
C GLN A 475 3.53 0.45 7.41
N GLU A 476 3.84 -0.31 8.46
CA GLU A 476 4.76 0.11 9.52
C GLU A 476 6.23 -0.06 9.10
N VAL A 477 7.11 0.71 9.76
CA VAL A 477 8.56 0.73 9.50
C VAL A 477 9.18 -0.67 9.62
N ASP A 478 8.64 -1.52 10.49
CA ASP A 478 9.18 -2.85 10.80
C ASP A 478 8.86 -3.92 9.74
N GLY A 479 7.94 -3.68 8.81
CA GLY A 479 7.50 -4.72 7.88
C GLY A 479 5.99 -4.87 7.81
N SER A 480 5.36 -4.70 8.96
CA SER A 480 4.02 -5.16 9.24
C SER A 480 2.95 -4.12 8.91
N TRP A 481 1.69 -4.51 9.14
CA TRP A 481 0.59 -3.57 9.26
C TRP A 481 0.06 -3.55 10.69
N PRO A 482 -0.59 -2.46 11.13
CA PRO A 482 -1.24 -2.39 12.43
C PRO A 482 -2.23 -3.54 12.62
N VAL A 483 -2.56 -3.87 13.87
CA VAL A 483 -3.57 -4.88 14.18
C VAL A 483 -4.90 -4.51 13.50
N GLY A 484 -5.42 -5.43 12.69
CA GLY A 484 -6.75 -5.33 12.11
C GLY A 484 -7.74 -6.22 12.85
N TRP A 485 -8.98 -5.74 12.92
CA TRP A 485 -10.04 -6.32 13.73
C TRP A 485 -10.99 -7.14 12.85
N VAL A 486 -11.10 -8.43 13.12
CA VAL A 486 -11.93 -9.34 12.31
C VAL A 486 -13.12 -9.90 13.08
N TYR A 487 -12.94 -10.25 14.36
CA TYR A 487 -14.02 -10.88 15.15
C TYR A 487 -14.63 -9.95 16.18
N LYS A 488 -15.84 -10.28 16.62
CA LYS A 488 -16.57 -9.65 17.74
C LYS A 488 -17.02 -10.69 18.76
N TYR A 489 -16.92 -10.37 20.05
CA TYR A 489 -17.58 -11.15 21.10
C TYR A 489 -19.08 -10.81 21.18
N GLY A 490 -19.87 -11.38 20.28
CA GLY A 490 -21.34 -11.31 20.35
C GLY A 490 -21.87 -9.86 20.46
N ALA A 491 -22.68 -9.59 21.48
CA ALA A 491 -23.30 -8.29 21.71
C ALA A 491 -22.42 -7.29 22.49
N VAL A 492 -21.17 -7.65 22.80
CA VAL A 492 -20.23 -6.79 23.53
C VAL A 492 -19.26 -6.17 22.52
N ASP A 493 -18.90 -4.89 22.68
CA ASP A 493 -17.95 -4.16 21.83
C ASP A 493 -16.48 -4.57 22.08
N ILE A 494 -16.24 -5.87 22.28
CA ILE A 494 -14.90 -6.45 22.34
C ILE A 494 -14.60 -7.06 20.97
N LEU A 495 -13.61 -6.47 20.30
CA LEU A 495 -13.10 -6.95 19.03
C LEU A 495 -11.90 -7.85 19.26
N ILE A 496 -11.66 -8.80 18.37
CA ILE A 496 -10.45 -9.61 18.33
C ILE A 496 -9.74 -9.33 17.00
N GLY A 497 -8.46 -9.00 17.09
CA GLY A 497 -7.59 -8.73 15.95
C GLY A 497 -6.32 -9.57 15.99
N ASN A 498 -5.64 -9.66 14.84
CA ASN A 498 -4.38 -10.37 14.73
C ASN A 498 -3.44 -9.63 13.76
N LYS A 499 -2.31 -9.17 14.30
CA LYS A 499 -1.30 -8.43 13.53
C LYS A 499 -0.62 -9.29 12.45
N GLY A 500 -0.39 -10.57 12.76
CA GLY A 500 0.14 -11.55 11.81
C GLY A 500 -0.79 -11.79 10.62
N LEU A 501 -2.09 -11.98 10.88
CA LEU A 501 -3.11 -12.13 9.85
C LEU A 501 -3.20 -10.87 8.98
N THR A 502 -3.20 -9.70 9.62
CA THR A 502 -3.24 -8.42 8.91
C THR A 502 -2.03 -8.25 8.00
N THR A 503 -0.85 -8.64 8.47
CA THR A 503 0.38 -8.59 7.67
C THR A 503 0.39 -9.62 6.55
N ALA A 504 -0.07 -10.84 6.80
CA ALA A 504 -0.15 -11.90 5.80
C ALA A 504 -1.15 -11.55 4.67
N LEU A 505 -2.35 -11.06 5.01
CA LEU A 505 -3.31 -10.63 4.02
C LEU A 505 -2.90 -9.32 3.34
N GLY A 506 -2.25 -8.39 4.05
CA GLY A 506 -1.70 -7.17 3.43
C GLY A 506 -0.67 -7.51 2.36
N MET A 507 0.27 -8.39 2.66
CA MET A 507 1.24 -8.91 1.69
C MET A 507 0.55 -9.59 0.51
N ARG A 508 -0.44 -10.46 0.75
CA ARG A 508 -1.19 -11.12 -0.33
C ARG A 508 -1.93 -10.11 -1.20
N ALA A 509 -2.62 -9.15 -0.62
CA ALA A 509 -3.35 -8.10 -1.33
C ALA A 509 -2.45 -7.31 -2.30
N LEU A 510 -1.23 -6.96 -1.86
CA LEU A 510 -0.26 -6.30 -2.74
C LEU A 510 0.13 -7.18 -3.93
N ARG A 511 0.41 -8.48 -3.71
CA ARG A 511 0.76 -9.43 -4.78
C ARG A 511 -0.36 -9.62 -5.80
N GLU A 512 -1.62 -9.67 -5.35
CA GLU A 512 -2.78 -9.78 -6.24
C GLU A 512 -2.88 -8.56 -7.17
N VAL A 513 -2.68 -7.35 -6.64
CA VAL A 513 -2.68 -6.11 -7.44
C VAL A 513 -1.51 -6.09 -8.44
N GLU A 514 -0.31 -6.53 -8.03
CA GLU A 514 0.83 -6.64 -8.94
C GLU A 514 0.57 -7.62 -10.08
N THR A 515 -0.07 -8.75 -9.78
CA THR A 515 -0.45 -9.76 -10.77
C THR A 515 -1.44 -9.20 -11.78
N LEU A 516 -2.51 -8.56 -11.31
CA LEU A 516 -3.51 -7.92 -12.19
C LEU A 516 -2.92 -6.79 -13.05
N ARG A 517 -1.98 -6.01 -12.51
CA ARG A 517 -1.31 -4.94 -13.28
C ARG A 517 -0.33 -5.47 -14.33
N ALA A 518 0.27 -6.64 -14.11
CA ALA A 518 1.13 -7.29 -15.08
C ALA A 518 0.33 -7.92 -16.23
N ASP A 519 -0.89 -8.36 -15.94
CA ASP A 519 -1.79 -8.96 -16.93
C ASP A 519 -2.51 -7.88 -17.73
N SER A 520 -1.86 -7.40 -18.79
CA SER A 520 -2.31 -6.32 -19.71
C SER A 520 -3.69 -6.51 -20.38
N SER A 521 -4.41 -7.59 -20.09
CA SER A 521 -5.78 -7.86 -20.54
C SER A 521 -6.89 -7.34 -19.62
N TYR A 522 -6.59 -6.90 -18.39
CA TYR A 522 -7.60 -6.34 -17.49
C TYR A 522 -7.56 -4.81 -17.53
N GLY A 523 -8.65 -4.20 -18.01
CA GLY A 523 -8.79 -2.75 -18.07
C GLY A 523 -8.64 -2.13 -16.68
N ILE A 524 -7.74 -1.17 -16.56
CA ILE A 524 -7.66 -0.26 -15.40
C ILE A 524 -8.98 0.52 -15.39
N LEU A 525 -9.82 0.27 -14.39
CA LEU A 525 -11.04 1.05 -14.14
C LEU A 525 -10.74 2.19 -13.18
#